data_AF-A0A6C2CNJ4-F1
#
_entry.id   AF-A0A6C2CNJ4-F1
#
_cell.length_a   1.000
_cell.length_b   1.000
_cell.length_c   1.000
_cell.angle_alpha   90.00
_cell.angle_beta   90.00
_cell.angle_gamma   90.00
#
_symmetry.space_group_name_H-M   'P 1'
#
loop_
_entity.id
_entity.type
_entity.pdbx_description
1 polymer ?
#
loop_
_entity_poly.entity_id
_entity_poly.type
_entity_poly.pdbx_seq_one_letter_code
_entity_poly.pdbx_strand_id
1 'polypeptide(L)' 'MTSRTCGAKTKGGGAPCRRRSRYSNGRCRLHGGASTGPRTPEGKAASSRNGRLGGRPRKWCEGSAESGPASTVSD' A
#
# COMPACT_ATOMS: atom_id res chain seq x y z
N MET A 1 -3.77 -24.76 4.36
CA MET A 1 -4.34 -23.48 3.88
C MET A 1 -5.27 -22.94 4.96
N THR A 2 -4.89 -21.90 5.69
CA THR A 2 -5.74 -21.33 6.74
C THR A 2 -6.90 -20.59 6.08
N SER A 3 -8.10 -21.15 6.15
CA SER A 3 -9.33 -20.52 5.63
C SER A 3 -9.74 -19.33 6.50
N ARG A 4 -8.96 -18.24 6.41
CA ARG A 4 -9.20 -16.99 7.12
C ARG A 4 -9.79 -15.96 6.17
N THR A 5 -10.53 -14.99 6.68
CA THR A 5 -10.95 -13.82 5.90
C THR A 5 -9.77 -12.86 5.74
N CYS A 6 -9.74 -12.13 4.62
CA CYS A 6 -8.64 -11.24 4.29
C CYS A 6 -8.50 -10.04 5.25
N GLY A 7 -9.61 -9.49 5.74
CA GLY A 7 -9.63 -8.41 6.74
C GLY A 7 -9.02 -7.07 6.31
N ALA A 8 -8.54 -6.92 5.07
CA ALA A 8 -7.94 -5.67 4.59
C ALA A 8 -9.00 -4.57 4.40
N LYS A 9 -8.65 -3.32 4.66
CA LYS A 9 -9.54 -2.16 4.48
C LYS A 9 -9.93 -2.01 3.01
N THR A 10 -11.22 -2.02 2.71
CA THR A 10 -11.72 -1.81 1.34
C THR A 10 -11.67 -0.34 0.94
N LYS A 11 -11.46 -0.06 -0.35
CA LYS A 11 -11.38 1.31 -0.88
C LYS A 11 -12.72 2.08 -0.84
N GLY A 12 -13.85 1.38 -0.99
CA GLY A 12 -15.16 2.04 -1.14
C GLY A 12 -15.80 2.51 0.18
N GLY A 13 -15.40 1.95 1.32
CA GLY A 13 -16.04 2.30 2.60
C GLY A 13 -15.27 1.87 3.83
N GLY A 14 -14.01 1.46 3.68
CA GLY A 14 -13.18 1.09 4.82
C GLY A 14 -13.55 -0.22 5.53
N ALA A 15 -14.66 -0.85 5.17
CA ALA A 15 -15.06 -2.13 5.75
C ALA A 15 -13.99 -3.21 5.52
N PRO A 16 -13.82 -4.15 6.46
CA PRO A 16 -12.84 -5.23 6.34
C PRO A 16 -13.20 -6.19 5.20
N CYS A 17 -12.18 -6.64 4.46
CA CYS A 17 -12.37 -7.51 3.32
C CYS A 17 -12.87 -8.90 3.74
N ARG A 18 -14.06 -9.25 3.26
CA ARG A 18 -14.73 -10.54 3.52
C ARG A 18 -14.26 -11.70 2.62
N ARG A 19 -13.40 -11.44 1.61
CA ARG A 19 -12.88 -12.50 0.73
C ARG A 19 -12.00 -13.48 1.50
N ARG A 20 -12.00 -14.75 1.08
CA ARG A 20 -11.10 -15.78 1.62
C ARG A 20 -9.64 -15.40 1.35
N SER A 21 -8.80 -15.48 2.37
CA SER A 21 -7.35 -15.49 2.22
C SER A 21 -6.94 -16.89 1.79
N ARG A 22 -6.27 -16.96 0.64
CA ARG A 22 -5.77 -18.21 0.04
C ARG A 22 -4.24 -18.35 0.21
N TYR A 23 -3.60 -17.33 0.78
CA TYR A 23 -2.15 -17.15 0.79
C TYR A 23 -1.63 -17.04 2.22
N SER A 24 -0.36 -17.40 2.43
CA SER A 24 0.28 -17.45 3.75
C SER A 24 0.28 -16.10 4.48
N ASN A 25 0.31 -14.99 3.75
CA ASN A 25 0.26 -13.63 4.28
C ASN A 25 -1.12 -13.20 4.81
N GLY A 26 -2.13 -14.07 4.79
CA GLY A 26 -3.46 -13.76 5.34
C GLY A 26 -4.27 -12.77 4.49
N ARG A 27 -3.82 -12.39 3.29
CA ARG A 27 -4.55 -11.49 2.38
C ARG A 27 -5.15 -12.22 1.18
N CYS A 28 -6.15 -11.62 0.54
CA CYS A 28 -6.72 -12.15 -0.69
C CYS A 28 -5.95 -11.64 -1.91
N ARG A 29 -6.20 -12.22 -3.09
CA ARG A 29 -5.53 -11.83 -4.34
C ARG A 29 -5.62 -10.32 -4.65
N LEU A 30 -6.71 -9.66 -4.26
CA LEU A 30 -6.90 -8.22 -4.49
C LEU A 30 -6.18 -7.31 -3.50
N HIS A 31 -5.79 -7.83 -2.34
CA HIS A 31 -5.13 -7.07 -1.28
C HIS A 31 -3.70 -7.56 -1.06
N GLY A 32 -3.01 -7.94 -2.14
CA GLY A 32 -1.60 -8.35 -2.09
C GLY A 32 -1.36 -9.80 -1.70
N GLY A 33 -2.40 -10.62 -1.56
CA GLY A 33 -2.27 -12.04 -1.19
C GLY A 33 -1.32 -12.82 -2.09
N ALA A 34 -1.42 -12.60 -3.40
CA ALA A 34 -0.54 -13.23 -4.40
C ALA A 34 0.82 -12.54 -4.57
N SER A 35 1.04 -11.38 -3.92
CA SER A 35 2.30 -10.66 -4.05
C SER A 35 3.39 -11.35 -3.25
N THR A 36 4.56 -11.52 -3.87
CA THR A 36 5.77 -12.02 -3.22
C THR A 36 6.59 -10.90 -2.59
N GLY A 37 6.27 -9.63 -2.88
CA GLY A 37 7.06 -8.46 -2.50
C GLY A 37 8.42 -8.39 -3.19
N PRO A 38 9.16 -7.28 -3.00
CA PRO A 38 10.54 -7.18 -3.48
C PRO A 38 11.45 -8.14 -2.69
N ARG A 39 12.22 -8.97 -3.42
CA ARG A 39 13.12 -9.96 -2.81
C ARG A 39 14.53 -9.43 -2.57
N THR A 40 14.98 -8.46 -3.37
CA THR A 40 16.31 -7.88 -3.27
C THR A 40 16.35 -6.68 -2.33
N PRO A 41 17.52 -6.35 -1.74
CA PRO A 41 17.69 -5.14 -0.94
C PRO A 41 17.32 -3.86 -1.70
N GLU A 42 17.75 -3.76 -2.96
CA GLU A 42 17.50 -2.61 -3.83
C GLU A 42 16.00 -2.46 -4.11
N GLY A 43 15.31 -3.58 -4.35
CA GLY A 43 13.86 -3.59 -4.57
C GLY A 43 13.08 -3.17 -3.33
N LYS A 44 13.55 -3.56 -2.13
CA LYS A 44 12.95 -3.10 -0.86
C LYS A 44 13.13 -1.59 -0.69
N ALA A 45 14.33 -1.08 -0.97
CA ALA A 45 14.64 0.36 -0.89
C ALA A 45 13.85 1.20 -1.92
N ALA A 46 13.61 0.67 -3.12
CA ALA A 46 12.75 1.31 -4.10
C ALA A 46 11.28 1.34 -3.65
N SER A 47 10.78 0.20 -3.14
CA SER A 47 9.40 0.10 -2.66
C SER A 47 9.14 1.03 -1.46
N SER A 48 10.10 1.19 -0.55
CA SER A 48 9.95 2.10 0.60
C SER A 48 9.91 3.57 0.17
N ARG A 49 10.76 3.98 -0.79
CA ARG A 49 10.76 5.34 -1.36
C ARG A 49 9.43 5.67 -2.05
N ASN A 50 8.86 4.75 -2.81
CA ASN A 50 7.62 4.98 -3.54
C ASN A 50 6.43 5.31 -2.63
N GLY A 51 6.37 4.72 -1.43
CA GLY A 51 5.33 5.05 -0.46
C GLY A 51 5.40 6.48 0.07
N ARG A 52 6.62 7.02 0.23
CA ARG A 52 6.86 8.38 0.75
C ARG A 52 6.45 9.48 -0.22
N LEU A 53 6.54 9.23 -1.52
CA LEU A 53 6.23 10.21 -2.57
C LEU A 53 4.72 10.36 -2.85
N GLY A 54 3.85 9.68 -2.10
CA GLY A 54 2.39 9.82 -2.24
C GLY A 54 1.76 9.10 -3.44
N GLY A 55 2.55 8.45 -4.28
CA GLY A 55 2.08 7.67 -5.43
C GLY A 55 1.40 8.53 -6.49
N ARG A 56 0.34 7.98 -7.13
CA ARG A 56 -0.47 8.68 -8.15
C ARG A 56 -0.91 10.06 -7.64
N PRO A 57 -0.82 11.13 -8.46
CA PRO A 57 -1.28 12.45 -8.05
C PRO A 57 -2.71 12.32 -7.52
N ARG A 58 -2.95 12.79 -6.29
CA ARG A 58 -4.31 12.99 -5.79
C ARG A 58 -4.98 13.84 -6.86
N LYS A 59 -6.10 13.37 -7.42
CA LYS A 59 -6.83 14.04 -8.51
C LYS A 59 -6.70 15.56 -8.35
N TRP A 60 -6.20 16.23 -9.37
CA TRP A 60 -6.10 17.68 -9.36
C TRP A 60 -7.53 18.20 -9.36
N CYS A 61 -8.04 18.55 -8.18
CA CYS A 61 -9.11 19.51 -8.07
C CYS A 61 -8.41 20.86 -8.12
N GLU A 62 -8.79 21.69 -9.07
CA GLU A 62 -8.31 23.06 -9.22
C GLU A 62 -8.32 23.78 -7.87
N GLY A 63 -7.14 24.20 -7.42
CA GLY A 63 -6.95 24.94 -6.17
C GLY A 63 -6.68 24.07 -4.94
N SER A 64 -5.40 23.79 -4.70
CA SER A 64 -4.76 23.92 -3.37
C SER A 64 -3.27 23.60 -3.53
N ALA A 65 -2.47 24.56 -3.07
CA ALA A 65 -1.06 24.69 -3.30
C ALA A 65 -0.20 23.78 -2.40
N GLU A 66 1.11 23.95 -2.55
CA GLU A 66 2.25 23.41 -1.80
C GLU A 66 2.49 21.89 -1.79
N SER A 67 3.18 21.45 -2.84
CA SER A 67 4.26 20.48 -2.72
C SER A 67 5.28 20.94 -1.66
N GLY A 68 5.16 20.45 -0.43
CA GLY A 68 6.22 20.60 0.58
C GLY A 68 7.39 19.65 0.28
N PRO A 69 8.66 20.12 0.31
CA PRO A 69 9.82 19.27 0.04
C PRO A 69 10.04 18.26 1.17
N ALA A 70 10.71 17.16 0.81
CA ALA A 70 11.18 16.15 1.73
C ALA A 70 11.93 16.81 2.90
N SER A 71 11.44 16.57 4.11
CA SER A 71 12.01 17.01 5.37
C SER A 71 13.53 16.78 5.39
N THR A 72 14.31 17.87 5.34
CA THR A 72 15.68 17.89 5.82
C THR A 72 15.65 17.66 7.32
N VAL A 73 16.12 16.49 7.74
CA VAL A 73 16.50 16.20 9.12
C VAL A 73 17.76 16.98 9.44
N SER A 74 17.74 17.74 10.53
CA SER A 74 18.94 18.23 11.22
C SER A 74 18.87 17.73 12.67
N ASP A 75 20.05 17.31 13.14
CA ASP A 75 20.45 16.54 14.34
C ASP A 75 19.60 16.69 15.61
#